data_AF-A0A1X2G8R0-F1
#
_entry.id   AF-A0A1X2G8R0-F1
#
_cell.length_a   1.000
_cell.length_b   1.000
_cell.length_c   1.000
_cell.angle_alpha   90.00
_cell.angle_beta   90.00
_cell.angle_gamma   90.00
#
_symmetry.space_group_name_H-M   'P 1'
#
loop_
_entity.id
_entity.type
_entity.pdbx_description
1 polymer ?
#
loop_
_entity_poly.entity_id
_entity_poly.type
_entity_poly.pdbx_seq_one_letter_code
_entity_poly.pdbx_strand_id
1 'polypeptide(L)'
;MFGCIAAGRLVQTNLQQVDVNKYVLELAEAQSVNHLVVFLLGNVPFEPGYAATVHLLWQNKDWQLLGGLSNDKPSAIFRISSSKSADGMVQDQTATLGISIEPVASVEQQLDTLKSGLVKATPLQQKVSMTEVGRMASRVIDNLFNYVTSFAVQELPMDAVVLGQVAERSYLPIKVFQTWYDNLSRKLANDPNYLSSDKTA
;
A
#
# COMPACT_ATOMS: atom_id res chain seq x y z
N MET A 1 -10.79 11.72 -23.67
CA MET A 1 -9.99 10.48 -23.71
C MET A 1 -9.79 9.90 -22.32
N PHE A 2 -9.28 10.66 -21.35
CA PHE A 2 -9.00 10.19 -19.98
C PHE A 2 -10.02 10.67 -18.95
N GLY A 3 -10.17 9.91 -17.88
CA GLY A 3 -10.87 10.26 -16.65
C GLY A 3 -9.97 9.99 -15.45
N CYS A 4 -10.15 10.77 -14.39
CA CYS A 4 -9.42 10.64 -13.14
C CYS A 4 -10.40 10.67 -11.96
N ILE A 5 -10.20 9.80 -10.97
CA ILE A 5 -10.93 9.80 -9.71
C ILE A 5 -9.91 9.85 -8.57
N ALA A 6 -9.94 10.92 -7.79
CA ALA A 6 -9.34 10.93 -6.47
C ALA A 6 -10.32 10.27 -5.49
N ALA A 7 -9.84 9.33 -4.67
CA ALA A 7 -10.70 8.64 -3.72
C ALA A 7 -11.43 9.63 -2.79
N GLY A 8 -12.76 9.48 -2.70
CA GLY A 8 -13.62 10.39 -1.92
C GLY A 8 -14.07 11.65 -2.67
N ARG A 9 -13.76 11.80 -3.96
CA ARG A 9 -14.15 12.97 -4.77
C ARG A 9 -14.89 12.56 -6.04
N LEU A 10 -15.55 13.54 -6.66
CA LEU A 10 -16.19 13.37 -7.95
C LEU A 10 -15.16 13.07 -9.04
N VAL A 11 -15.63 12.35 -10.07
CA VAL A 11 -14.84 12.09 -11.27
C VAL A 11 -14.48 13.40 -11.96
N GLN A 12 -13.22 13.52 -12.34
CA GLN A 12 -12.68 14.64 -13.09
C GLN A 12 -12.36 14.20 -14.50
N THR A 13 -12.96 14.88 -15.48
CA THR A 13 -12.73 14.64 -16.92
C THR A 13 -12.22 15.89 -17.63
N ASN A 14 -12.02 16.98 -16.89
CA ASN A 14 -11.56 18.29 -17.34
C ASN A 14 -10.03 18.36 -17.47
N LEU A 15 -9.39 17.34 -18.07
CA LEU A 15 -7.95 17.39 -18.33
C LEU A 15 -7.65 18.45 -19.38
N GLN A 16 -6.67 19.30 -19.11
CA GLN A 16 -6.16 20.29 -20.04
C GLN A 16 -5.10 19.65 -20.93
N GLN A 17 -5.26 19.76 -22.24
CA GLN A 17 -4.26 19.32 -23.19
C GLN A 17 -3.18 20.41 -23.30
N VAL A 18 -1.96 20.08 -22.86
CA VAL A 18 -0.82 21.01 -22.90
C VAL A 18 0.05 20.79 -24.13
N ASP A 19 -0.05 19.60 -24.74
CA ASP A 19 0.66 19.20 -25.94
C ASP A 19 -0.20 18.17 -26.72
N VAL A 20 0.15 17.88 -27.96
CA VAL A 20 -0.57 16.91 -28.82
C VAL A 20 -0.76 15.58 -28.10
N ASN A 21 0.27 15.12 -27.41
CA ASN A 21 0.29 13.83 -26.71
C ASN A 21 0.32 13.97 -25.18
N LYS A 22 0.08 15.16 -24.61
CA LYS A 22 0.17 15.37 -23.16
C LYS A 22 -1.05 16.06 -22.58
N TYR A 23 -1.55 15.48 -21.50
CA TYR A 23 -2.71 15.95 -20.76
C TYR A 23 -2.33 16.18 -19.30
N VAL A 24 -2.92 17.21 -18.71
CA VAL A 24 -2.62 17.64 -17.35
C VAL A 24 -3.91 17.90 -16.59
N LEU A 25 -3.95 17.52 -15.32
CA LEU A 25 -5.06 17.78 -14.42
C LEU A 25 -4.51 18.26 -13.09
N GLU A 26 -4.99 19.41 -12.62
CA GLU A 26 -4.65 19.90 -11.30
C GLU A 26 -5.59 19.29 -10.25
N LEU A 27 -4.98 18.70 -9.22
CA LEU A 27 -5.65 18.17 -8.05
C LEU A 27 -5.48 19.19 -6.92
N ALA A 28 -6.54 19.95 -6.64
CA ALA A 28 -6.64 20.78 -5.44
C ALA A 28 -6.53 19.90 -4.18
N GLU A 29 -6.04 20.41 -3.05
CA GLU A 29 -6.00 19.67 -1.77
C GLU A 29 -5.47 18.22 -1.90
N ALA A 30 -4.37 17.99 -2.61
CA ALA A 30 -3.90 16.65 -2.93
C ALA A 30 -3.42 15.85 -1.70
N GLN A 31 -3.20 16.52 -0.57
CA GLN A 31 -2.76 15.89 0.69
C GLN A 31 -3.76 14.89 1.28
N SER A 32 -5.05 15.10 1.05
CA SER A 32 -6.13 14.24 1.56
C SER A 32 -6.35 13.00 0.68
N VAL A 33 -5.77 12.98 -0.52
CA VAL A 33 -5.94 11.90 -1.48
C VAL A 33 -4.92 10.81 -1.18
N ASN A 34 -5.39 9.58 -0.97
CA ASN A 34 -4.54 8.40 -0.77
C ASN A 34 -4.47 7.50 -2.01
N HIS A 35 -5.55 7.47 -2.79
CA HIS A 35 -5.68 6.63 -3.98
C HIS A 35 -6.17 7.47 -5.15
N LEU A 36 -5.50 7.31 -6.27
CA LEU A 36 -5.83 7.96 -7.53
C LEU A 36 -6.13 6.88 -8.57
N VAL A 37 -7.28 6.99 -9.22
CA VAL A 37 -7.68 6.09 -10.30
C VAL A 37 -7.62 6.88 -11.60
N VAL A 38 -6.89 6.36 -12.58
CA VAL A 38 -6.83 6.96 -13.92
C VAL A 38 -7.28 5.92 -14.92
N PHE A 39 -8.14 6.31 -15.86
CA PHE A 39 -8.73 5.39 -16.82
C PHE A 39 -9.09 6.07 -18.13
N LEU A 40 -9.25 5.27 -19.19
CA LEU A 40 -9.82 5.69 -20.46
C LEU A 40 -11.34 5.75 -20.35
N LEU A 41 -11.95 6.80 -20.91
CA LEU A 41 -13.41 6.96 -20.97
C LEU A 41 -14.09 6.01 -21.97
N GLY A 42 -13.31 5.29 -22.79
CA GLY A 42 -13.82 4.35 -23.79
C GLY A 42 -14.36 5.00 -25.08
N ASN A 43 -14.28 6.33 -25.19
CA ASN A 43 -14.70 7.06 -26.40
C ASN A 43 -13.63 7.12 -27.48
N VAL A 44 -12.35 7.11 -27.09
CA VAL A 44 -11.19 7.18 -28.00
C VAL A 44 -10.14 6.19 -27.49
N PRO A 45 -9.86 5.08 -28.21
CA PRO A 45 -8.76 4.18 -27.87
C PRO A 45 -7.40 4.77 -28.26
N PHE A 46 -6.32 4.20 -27.76
CA PHE A 46 -4.98 4.53 -28.26
C PHE A 46 -4.79 4.03 -29.68
N GLU A 47 -4.01 4.77 -30.48
CA GLU A 47 -3.55 4.29 -31.78
C GLU A 47 -2.69 3.02 -31.62
N PRO A 48 -2.66 2.13 -32.63
CA PRO A 48 -1.86 0.91 -32.57
C PRO A 48 -0.38 1.22 -32.29
N GLY A 49 0.18 0.59 -31.25
CA GLY A 49 1.58 0.80 -30.84
C GLY A 49 1.80 1.94 -29.84
N TYR A 50 0.75 2.64 -29.40
CA TYR A 50 0.83 3.69 -28.39
C TYR A 50 0.19 3.27 -27.05
N ALA A 51 0.74 3.83 -25.98
CA ALA A 51 0.25 3.71 -24.62
C ALA A 51 0.44 5.06 -23.90
N ALA A 52 -0.10 5.21 -22.70
CA ALA A 52 0.14 6.40 -21.89
C ALA A 52 0.92 6.09 -20.61
N THR A 53 1.76 7.02 -20.21
CA THR A 53 2.42 7.05 -18.91
C THR A 53 1.73 8.09 -18.02
N VAL A 54 1.54 7.72 -16.76
CA VAL A 54 0.91 8.57 -15.74
C VAL A 54 1.98 9.07 -14.79
N HIS A 55 2.08 10.38 -14.66
CA HIS A 55 3.05 11.08 -13.84
C HIS A 55 2.35 11.97 -12.81
N LEU A 56 2.96 12.16 -11.66
CA LEU A 56 2.45 13.04 -10.61
C LEU A 56 3.54 14.03 -10.20
N LEU A 57 3.19 15.31 -10.19
CA LEU A 57 4.02 16.39 -9.70
C LEU A 57 3.41 16.92 -8.39
N TRP A 58 4.20 16.95 -7.33
CA TRP A 58 3.83 17.66 -6.11
C TRP A 58 4.40 19.08 -6.18
N GLN A 59 3.70 20.07 -5.60
CA GLN A 59 4.29 21.39 -5.37
C GLN A 59 5.63 21.21 -4.62
N ASN A 60 6.72 21.68 -5.23
CA ASN A 60 8.12 21.60 -4.77
C ASN A 60 8.83 20.24 -4.95
N LYS A 61 8.34 19.32 -5.79
CA LYS A 61 9.07 18.10 -6.18
C LYS A 61 9.17 17.98 -7.69
N ASP A 62 9.97 17.02 -8.16
CA ASP A 62 10.05 16.62 -9.56
C ASP A 62 8.88 15.71 -9.96
N TRP A 63 8.67 15.55 -11.27
CA TRP A 63 7.70 14.62 -11.84
C TRP A 63 8.05 13.18 -11.47
N GLN A 64 7.12 12.50 -10.82
CA GLN A 64 7.24 11.10 -10.46
C GLN A 64 6.36 10.24 -11.37
N LEU A 65 6.96 9.25 -12.04
CA LEU A 65 6.22 8.23 -12.79
C LEU A 65 5.45 7.34 -11.81
N LEU A 66 4.13 7.23 -11.99
CA LEU A 66 3.25 6.35 -11.22
C LEU A 66 3.02 5.01 -11.92
N GLY A 67 2.94 5.02 -13.25
CA GLY A 67 2.75 3.81 -14.06
C GLY A 67 2.24 4.14 -15.47
N GLY A 68 1.51 3.21 -16.08
CA GLY A 68 1.03 3.36 -17.45
C GLY A 68 -0.33 2.71 -17.72
N LEU A 69 -0.91 3.09 -18.84
CA LEU A 69 -2.21 2.71 -19.37
C LEU A 69 -2.04 2.28 -20.83
N SER A 70 -2.74 1.23 -21.24
CA SER A 70 -2.75 0.74 -22.63
C SER A 70 -4.18 0.35 -23.04
N ASN A 71 -4.38 -0.07 -24.28
CA ASN A 71 -5.68 -0.59 -24.71
C ASN A 71 -6.05 -1.88 -23.97
N ASP A 72 -5.08 -2.76 -23.66
CA ASP A 72 -5.32 -3.98 -22.87
C ASP A 72 -5.53 -3.68 -21.38
N LYS A 73 -4.91 -2.60 -20.88
CA LYS A 73 -5.05 -2.13 -19.51
C LYS A 73 -5.54 -0.68 -19.49
N PRO A 74 -6.84 -0.45 -19.72
CA PRO A 74 -7.41 0.89 -19.90
C PRO A 74 -7.56 1.67 -18.58
N SER A 75 -7.33 1.05 -17.43
CA SER A 75 -7.45 1.68 -16.11
C SER A 75 -6.37 1.20 -15.13
N ALA A 76 -5.93 2.09 -14.24
CA ALA A 76 -4.98 1.79 -13.17
C ALA A 76 -5.30 2.59 -11.90
N ILE A 77 -4.97 1.99 -10.75
CA ILE A 77 -5.10 2.62 -9.43
C ILE A 77 -3.70 2.82 -8.86
N PHE A 78 -3.42 4.02 -8.39
CA PHE A 78 -2.15 4.43 -7.83
C PHE A 78 -2.33 4.85 -6.38
N ARG A 79 -1.54 4.27 -5.48
CA ARG A 79 -1.44 4.74 -4.10
C ARG A 79 -0.49 5.94 -4.08
N ILE A 80 -0.97 7.06 -3.58
CA ILE A 80 -0.17 8.25 -3.38
C ILE A 80 0.05 8.44 -1.89
N SER A 81 1.30 8.45 -1.45
CA SER A 81 1.64 8.80 -0.09
C SER A 81 2.02 10.28 -0.08
N SER A 82 1.12 11.13 0.41
CA SER A 82 1.52 12.47 0.83
C SER A 82 2.52 12.27 1.97
N SER A 83 3.80 12.62 1.74
CA SER A 83 4.79 12.66 2.81
C SER A 83 4.34 13.76 3.74
N LYS A 84 3.56 13.43 4.78
CA LYS A 84 3.24 14.39 5.84
C LYS A 84 4.57 14.88 6.38
N SER A 85 4.89 16.13 6.09
CA SER A 85 6.02 16.82 6.71
C SER A 85 5.86 16.67 8.22
N ALA A 86 6.94 16.36 8.93
CA ALA A 86 6.93 16.11 10.38
C ALA A 86 6.50 17.34 11.20
N ASP A 87 6.33 18.49 10.55
CA ASP A 87 5.75 19.69 11.10
C ASP A 87 4.26 19.70 10.73
N GLY A 88 3.38 19.62 11.72
CA GLY A 88 1.92 19.42 11.58
C GLY A 88 1.14 20.55 10.88
N MET A 89 1.77 21.31 9.99
CA MET A 89 1.12 22.29 9.13
C MET A 89 0.64 21.59 7.86
N VAL A 90 -0.66 21.34 7.81
CA VAL A 90 -1.40 20.91 6.61
C VAL A 90 -1.41 22.10 5.65
N GLN A 91 -0.32 22.28 4.91
CA GLN A 91 -0.31 23.27 3.83
C GLN A 91 -1.15 22.72 2.68
N ASP A 92 -2.06 23.53 2.15
CA ASP A 92 -2.94 23.15 1.04
C ASP A 92 -2.10 22.89 -0.23
N GLN A 93 -1.58 21.67 -0.34
CA GLN A 93 -0.64 21.31 -1.38
C GLN A 93 -1.43 20.81 -2.58
N THR A 94 -1.37 21.55 -3.69
CA THR A 94 -1.90 21.04 -4.96
C THR A 94 -0.90 20.04 -5.55
N ALA A 95 -1.42 19.07 -6.30
CA ALA A 95 -0.61 18.16 -7.09
C ALA A 95 -1.12 18.16 -8.52
N THR A 96 -0.22 17.99 -9.46
CA THR A 96 -0.55 17.99 -10.88
C THR A 96 -0.36 16.59 -11.44
N LEU A 97 -1.43 16.00 -11.94
CA LEU A 97 -1.42 14.75 -12.67
C LEU A 97 -1.07 15.04 -14.13
N GLY A 98 -0.07 14.35 -14.67
CA GLY A 98 0.32 14.39 -16.07
C GLY A 98 0.10 13.03 -16.73
N ILE A 99 -0.39 13.04 -17.97
CA ILE A 99 -0.55 11.85 -18.80
C ILE A 99 0.17 12.12 -20.12
N SER A 100 1.13 11.29 -20.49
CA SER A 100 1.91 11.41 -21.73
C SER A 100 1.68 10.18 -22.61
N ILE A 101 1.31 10.37 -23.86
CA ILE A 101 1.10 9.29 -24.84
C ILE A 101 2.42 9.04 -25.58
N GLU A 102 2.93 7.82 -25.46
CA GLU A 102 4.23 7.41 -25.96
C GLU A 102 4.16 6.02 -26.61
N PRO A 103 5.11 5.65 -27.49
CA PRO A 103 5.18 4.30 -28.03
C PRO A 103 5.28 3.25 -26.91
N VAL A 104 4.57 2.13 -27.06
CA VAL A 104 4.50 1.04 -26.06
C VAL A 104 5.90 0.61 -25.59
N ALA A 105 6.87 0.51 -26.50
CA ALA A 105 8.24 0.11 -26.16
C ALA A 105 8.91 1.08 -25.15
N SER A 106 8.67 2.39 -25.28
CA SER A 106 9.20 3.39 -24.34
C SER A 106 8.49 3.33 -22.99
N VAL A 107 7.17 3.10 -23.01
CA VAL A 107 6.35 2.96 -21.81
C VAL A 107 6.79 1.75 -20.99
N GLU A 108 7.02 0.61 -21.63
CA GLU A 108 7.49 -0.61 -20.97
C GLU A 108 8.87 -0.39 -20.31
N GLN A 109 9.81 0.25 -21.00
CA GLN A 109 11.13 0.59 -20.45
C GLN A 109 11.04 1.48 -19.20
N GLN A 110 10.15 2.48 -19.22
CA GLN A 110 9.92 3.36 -18.08
C GLN A 110 9.28 2.63 -16.90
N LEU A 111 8.29 1.77 -17.17
CA LEU A 111 7.63 0.96 -16.13
C LEU A 111 8.58 -0.07 -15.51
N ASP A 112 9.48 -0.66 -16.30
CA ASP A 112 10.49 -1.57 -15.79
C ASP A 112 11.54 -0.84 -14.95
N THR A 113 11.88 0.40 -15.32
CA THR A 113 12.72 1.28 -14.49
C THR A 113 12.03 1.64 -13.18
N LEU A 114 10.70 1.84 -13.17
CA LEU A 114 9.92 2.10 -11.95
C LEU A 114 9.91 0.89 -11.01
N LYS A 115 9.71 -0.32 -11.56
CA LYS A 115 9.86 -1.58 -10.79
C LYS A 115 11.28 -1.73 -10.27
N SER A 116 12.27 -1.32 -11.07
CA SER A 116 13.69 -1.38 -10.73
C SER A 116 14.13 -0.32 -9.70
N GLY A 117 13.46 0.83 -9.64
CA GLY A 117 13.69 1.89 -8.65
C GLY A 117 13.30 1.48 -7.21
N LEU A 118 12.45 0.45 -7.07
CA LEU A 118 12.16 -0.22 -5.80
C LEU A 118 13.26 -1.24 -5.41
N VAL A 119 14.24 -1.50 -6.28
CA VAL A 119 15.34 -2.46 -6.08
C VAL A 119 16.72 -1.81 -6.26
N LYS A 120 17.00 -0.75 -5.50
CA LYS A 120 18.38 -0.50 -5.02
C LYS A 120 18.73 -1.40 -3.83
N ALA A 121 18.45 -2.70 -3.98
CA ALA A 121 18.95 -3.77 -3.14
C ALA A 121 18.93 -5.07 -3.98
N THR A 122 20.12 -5.44 -4.48
CA THR A 122 20.63 -6.78 -4.80
C THR A 122 19.74 -7.83 -5.52
N PRO A 123 20.32 -8.59 -6.49
CA PRO A 123 19.59 -9.64 -7.19
C PRO A 123 19.40 -10.88 -6.29
N LEU A 124 18.34 -11.65 -6.60
CA LEU A 124 17.97 -12.96 -6.04
C LEU A 124 17.31 -12.96 -4.66
N GLN A 125 15.99 -12.74 -4.65
CA GLN A 125 14.99 -13.64 -4.05
C GLN A 125 13.63 -12.96 -4.15
N GLN A 126 12.63 -13.68 -4.63
CA GLN A 126 11.22 -13.29 -4.52
C GLN A 126 10.86 -13.11 -3.05
N LYS A 127 11.12 -11.92 -2.49
CA LYS A 127 10.47 -11.49 -1.26
C LYS A 127 9.06 -11.16 -1.63
N VAL A 128 8.15 -12.08 -1.32
CA VAL A 128 6.72 -11.85 -1.25
C VAL A 128 6.53 -10.51 -0.55
N SER A 129 6.03 -9.51 -1.28
CA SER A 129 5.73 -8.20 -0.72
C SER A 129 4.81 -8.44 0.47
N MET A 130 5.29 -8.19 1.70
CA MET A 130 4.43 -8.33 2.87
C MET A 130 3.22 -7.43 2.65
N THR A 131 2.05 -8.05 2.58
CA THR A 131 0.78 -7.34 2.53
C THR A 131 0.69 -6.41 3.74
N GLU A 132 -0.04 -5.31 3.60
CA GLU A 132 -0.25 -4.35 4.70
C GLU A 132 -0.81 -5.05 5.96
N VAL A 133 -1.58 -6.13 5.74
CA VAL A 133 -2.06 -7.09 6.74
C VAL A 133 -0.91 -7.79 7.48
N GLY A 134 0.08 -8.33 6.78
CA GLY A 134 1.24 -8.99 7.40
C GLY A 134 2.06 -8.05 8.28
N ARG A 135 2.20 -6.78 7.89
CA ARG A 135 2.88 -5.75 8.71
C ARG A 135 2.08 -5.37 9.96
N MET A 136 0.77 -5.19 9.83
CA MET A 136 -0.11 -4.92 10.97
C MET A 136 -0.12 -6.10 11.95
N ALA A 137 -0.22 -7.32 11.44
CA ALA A 137 -0.20 -8.54 12.22
C ALA A 137 1.06 -8.68 13.08
N SER A 138 2.25 -8.42 12.51
CA SER A 138 3.50 -8.45 13.28
C SER A 138 3.45 -7.49 14.47
N ARG A 139 2.97 -6.25 14.26
CA ARG A 139 2.86 -5.26 15.33
C ARG A 139 1.85 -5.63 16.40
N VAL A 140 0.72 -6.22 16.00
CA VAL A 140 -0.33 -6.68 16.93
C VAL A 140 0.19 -7.83 17.80
N ILE A 141 0.91 -8.79 17.20
CA ILE A 141 1.47 -9.93 17.91
C ILE A 141 2.54 -9.47 18.92
N ASP A 142 3.40 -8.51 18.54
CA ASP A 142 4.39 -7.92 19.46
C ASP A 142 3.74 -7.14 20.60
N ASN A 143 2.71 -6.35 20.31
CA ASN A 143 1.97 -5.61 21.33
C ASN A 143 1.28 -6.55 22.33
N LEU A 144 0.61 -7.60 21.82
CA LEU A 144 -0.04 -8.61 22.66
C LEU A 144 0.98 -9.34 23.53
N PHE A 145 2.14 -9.69 22.98
CA PHE A 145 3.18 -10.38 23.74
C PHE A 145 3.68 -9.54 24.92
N ASN A 146 3.99 -8.28 24.65
CA ASN A 146 4.45 -7.34 25.67
C ASN A 146 3.39 -7.09 26.75
N TYR A 147 2.12 -6.97 26.36
CA TYR A 147 1.02 -6.78 27.30
C TYR A 147 0.85 -8.00 28.21
N VAL A 148 0.72 -9.20 27.67
CA VAL A 148 0.50 -10.42 28.47
C VAL A 148 1.72 -10.71 29.36
N THR A 149 2.94 -10.51 28.85
CA THR A 149 4.16 -10.71 29.64
C THR A 149 4.31 -9.67 30.75
N SER A 150 3.68 -8.49 30.66
CA SER A 150 3.67 -7.51 31.77
C SER A 150 2.92 -8.00 33.02
N PHE A 151 2.02 -8.97 32.87
CA PHE A 151 1.29 -9.59 33.98
C PHE A 151 1.93 -10.92 34.42
N ALA A 152 3.12 -11.24 33.89
CA ALA A 152 3.88 -12.39 34.31
C ALA A 152 4.29 -12.28 35.78
N VAL A 153 3.80 -13.20 36.61
CA VAL A 153 4.23 -13.35 38.00
C VAL A 153 5.20 -14.52 38.13
N GLN A 154 6.25 -14.35 38.93
CA GLN A 154 7.34 -15.32 39.06
C GLN A 154 7.00 -16.46 40.02
N GLU A 155 6.06 -16.25 40.94
CA GLU A 155 5.54 -17.25 41.86
C GLU A 155 4.02 -17.32 41.73
N LEU A 156 3.49 -18.54 41.52
CA LEU A 156 2.06 -18.80 41.53
C LEU A 156 1.59 -18.78 42.99
N PRO A 157 0.52 -18.04 43.34
CA PRO A 157 -0.10 -18.17 44.65
C PRO A 157 -0.57 -19.62 44.87
N MET A 158 -0.58 -20.08 46.12
CA MET A 158 -1.00 -21.44 46.52
C MET A 158 -2.40 -21.87 46.03
N ASP A 159 -3.22 -20.92 45.56
CA ASP A 159 -4.59 -21.10 45.04
C ASP A 159 -4.68 -20.96 43.50
N ALA A 160 -3.56 -21.06 42.78
CA ALA A 160 -3.54 -20.91 41.32
C ALA A 160 -4.13 -22.14 40.60
N VAL A 161 -5.21 -21.92 39.85
CA VAL A 161 -5.83 -22.92 38.99
C VAL A 161 -5.34 -22.76 37.55
N VAL A 162 -4.94 -23.88 36.93
CA VAL A 162 -4.49 -23.93 35.53
C VAL A 162 -5.66 -23.69 34.59
N LEU A 163 -5.42 -22.95 33.50
CA LEU A 163 -6.42 -22.63 32.46
C LEU A 163 -7.20 -23.88 32.02
N GLY A 164 -8.53 -23.87 32.22
CA GLY A 164 -9.42 -24.99 31.86
C GLY A 164 -10.57 -25.23 32.84
N GLN A 165 -10.49 -24.65 34.04
CA GLN A 165 -11.61 -24.58 34.98
C GLN A 165 -12.02 -23.12 35.14
N VAL A 166 -13.31 -22.82 35.00
CA VAL A 166 -13.85 -21.46 35.05
C VAL A 166 -13.71 -20.90 36.47
N ALA A 167 -12.53 -20.37 36.77
CA ALA A 167 -12.23 -19.67 38.01
C ALA A 167 -11.67 -18.28 37.67
N GLU A 168 -12.06 -17.28 38.46
CA GLU A 168 -11.75 -15.86 38.27
C GLU A 168 -10.24 -15.54 38.26
N ARG A 169 -9.41 -16.48 38.72
CA ARG A 169 -7.94 -16.38 38.74
C ARG A 169 -7.30 -17.56 38.01
N SER A 170 -7.56 -17.64 36.71
CA SER A 170 -6.90 -18.60 35.82
C SER A 170 -5.52 -18.09 35.42
N TYR A 171 -4.48 -18.89 35.62
CA TYR A 171 -3.10 -18.50 35.28
C TYR A 171 -2.63 -19.18 33.98
N LEU A 172 -1.94 -18.41 33.14
CA LEU A 172 -1.38 -18.88 31.88
C LEU A 172 0.15 -19.06 32.02
N PRO A 173 0.70 -20.27 31.82
CA PRO A 173 2.14 -20.46 31.86
C PRO A 173 2.84 -19.69 30.73
N ILE A 174 3.75 -18.79 31.09
CA ILE A 174 4.49 -17.91 30.15
C ILE A 174 5.16 -18.72 29.04
N LYS A 175 5.70 -19.90 29.36
CA LYS A 175 6.34 -20.79 28.38
C LYS A 175 5.40 -21.24 27.25
N VAL A 176 4.12 -21.49 27.56
CA VAL A 176 3.11 -21.88 26.57
C VAL A 176 2.83 -20.70 25.63
N PHE A 177 2.71 -19.50 26.19
CA PHE A 177 2.49 -18.29 25.41
C PHE A 177 3.68 -17.91 24.53
N GLN A 178 4.89 -18.01 25.06
CA GLN A 178 6.12 -17.79 24.30
C GLN A 178 6.23 -18.76 23.12
N THR A 179 5.94 -20.05 23.36
CA THR A 179 5.93 -21.06 22.30
C THR A 179 4.87 -20.76 21.24
N TRP A 180 3.69 -20.26 21.64
CA TRP A 180 2.65 -19.82 20.70
C TRP A 180 3.10 -18.61 19.87
N TYR A 181 3.69 -17.60 20.51
CA TYR A 181 4.24 -16.41 19.86
C TYR A 181 5.29 -16.77 18.79
N ASP A 182 6.28 -17.60 19.16
CA ASP A 182 7.33 -18.01 18.24
C ASP A 182 6.78 -18.78 17.03
N ASN A 183 5.80 -19.67 17.26
CA ASN A 183 5.15 -20.42 16.19
C ASN A 183 4.35 -19.51 15.26
N LEU A 184 3.60 -18.56 15.80
CA LEU A 184 2.79 -17.65 14.99
C LEU A 184 3.67 -16.67 14.21
N SER A 185 4.71 -16.13 14.84
CA SER A 185 5.70 -15.24 14.19
C SER A 185 6.40 -15.94 13.02
N ARG A 186 6.85 -17.19 13.22
CA ARG A 186 7.41 -18.01 12.12
C ARG A 186 6.42 -18.25 11.00
N LYS A 187 5.16 -18.56 11.32
CA LYS A 187 4.11 -18.77 10.31
C LYS A 187 3.83 -17.50 9.50
N LEU A 188 3.79 -16.35 10.15
CA LEU A 188 3.59 -15.06 9.49
C LEU A 188 4.79 -14.61 8.64
N ALA A 189 6.01 -14.95 9.08
CA ALA A 189 7.22 -14.71 8.30
C ALA A 189 7.27 -15.56 7.02
N ASN A 190 6.77 -16.80 7.08
CA ASN A 190 6.71 -17.70 5.94
C ASN A 190 5.51 -17.45 5.02
N ASP A 191 4.37 -17.05 5.60
CA ASP A 191 3.14 -16.74 4.86
C ASP A 191 2.57 -15.39 5.34
N PRO A 192 2.82 -14.31 4.59
CA PRO A 192 2.28 -12.98 4.90
C PRO A 192 0.75 -12.89 4.91
N ASN A 193 0.04 -13.86 4.32
CA ASN A 193 -1.42 -13.94 4.27
C ASN A 193 -2.00 -15.01 5.23
N TYR A 194 -1.19 -15.53 6.15
CA TYR A 194 -1.62 -16.57 7.10
C TYR A 194 -2.87 -16.18 7.90
N LEU A 195 -3.03 -14.90 8.23
CA LEU A 195 -4.14 -14.38 9.04
C LEU A 195 -5.34 -13.89 8.23
N SER A 196 -5.17 -13.65 6.93
CA SER A 196 -6.28 -13.30 6.03
C SER A 196 -6.90 -14.53 5.37
N SER A 197 -6.21 -15.66 5.41
CA SER A 197 -6.72 -16.94 4.92
C SER A 197 -7.66 -17.53 5.98
N ASP A 198 -8.96 -17.40 5.76
CA ASP A 198 -10.00 -17.99 6.62
C ASP A 198 -9.83 -19.52 6.61
N LYS A 199 -9.17 -20.05 7.64
CA LYS A 199 -9.18 -21.49 7.90
C LYS A 199 -10.51 -21.78 8.59
N THR A 200 -11.53 -21.97 7.77
CA THR A 200 -12.72 -22.73 8.15
C THR A 200 -12.25 -24.06 8.74
N ALA A 201 -12.44 -24.20 10.04
CA ALA A 201 -12.35 -25.45 10.77
C ALA A 201 -13.78 -25.90 11.10
#